data_AF-A0AAJ2J715-F1
#
_entry.id   AF-A0AAJ2J715-F1
#
_cell.length_a   1.000
_cell.length_b   1.000
_cell.length_c   1.000
_cell.angle_alpha   90.00
_cell.angle_beta   90.00
_cell.angle_gamma   90.00
#
_symmetry.space_group_name_H-M   'P 1'
#
loop_
_entity.id
_entity.type
_entity.pdbx_description
1 polymer ?
#
loop_
_entity_poly.entity_id
_entity_poly.type
_entity_poly.pdbx_seq_one_letter_code
_entity_poly.pdbx_strand_id
1 'polypeptide(L)'
;MCAFLFFYGRQRYAALAIFSSALGPFMGAFEYSQATLRIFGDDLIPEDVSNLLGGTATKSKKKGDEDVSKISGKVRIAKTGSWHFQAKKREPEDLNAQIEAILSQLTSDLAIWEKLYQSYKVDMFCGLFMGNWNDGLSLSPEIMLALGQRGIVLSLDVYSGSDD
;
A
#
# COMPACT_ATOMS: atom_id res chain seq x y z
N MET A 1 54.53 -41.53 -16.72
CA MET A 1 54.01 -42.72 -17.43
C MET A 1 53.30 -43.61 -16.42
N CYS A 2 51.98 -43.44 -16.27
CA CYS A 2 51.04 -44.49 -15.89
C CYS A 2 49.63 -43.93 -16.06
N ALA A 3 48.78 -44.71 -16.72
CA ALA A 3 47.63 -44.26 -17.47
C ALA A 3 46.30 -44.37 -16.69
N PHE A 4 45.37 -43.51 -17.14
CA PHE A 4 43.91 -43.53 -17.05
C PHE A 4 43.21 -44.81 -16.61
N LEU A 5 42.16 -44.64 -15.80
CA LEU A 5 40.82 -45.16 -16.12
C LEU A 5 39.74 -44.18 -15.59
N PHE A 6 38.87 -43.78 -16.52
CA PHE A 6 37.69 -42.93 -16.35
C PHE A 6 36.60 -43.65 -15.54
N PHE A 7 35.89 -42.92 -14.68
CA PHE A 7 34.45 -43.12 -14.50
C PHE A 7 33.71 -41.78 -14.46
N TYR A 8 32.71 -41.71 -15.33
CA TYR A 8 31.72 -40.66 -15.52
C TYR A 8 30.85 -40.47 -14.26
N GLY A 9 30.54 -39.23 -13.89
CA GLY A 9 29.66 -38.97 -12.74
C GLY A 9 29.31 -37.50 -12.53
N ARG A 10 28.67 -36.87 -13.53
CA ARG A 10 28.09 -35.53 -13.45
C ARG A 10 26.82 -35.59 -12.58
N GLN A 11 26.89 -35.15 -11.32
CA GLN A 11 25.69 -34.87 -10.52
C GLN A 11 25.76 -33.42 -10.05
N ARG A 12 24.87 -32.62 -10.65
CA ARG A 12 24.57 -31.24 -10.30
C ARG A 12 23.86 -31.27 -8.95
N TYR A 13 24.51 -30.83 -7.88
CA TYR A 13 23.77 -30.48 -6.68
C TYR A 13 23.05 -29.16 -6.97
N ALA A 14 21.75 -29.28 -7.28
CA ALA A 14 20.83 -28.16 -7.25
C ALA A 14 20.86 -27.59 -5.84
N ALA A 15 21.32 -26.34 -5.71
CA ALA A 15 21.14 -25.56 -4.50
C ALA A 15 19.63 -25.31 -4.35
N LEU A 16 18.97 -26.18 -3.58
CA LEU A 16 17.63 -25.97 -3.09
C LEU A 16 17.73 -24.83 -2.07
N ALA A 17 17.55 -23.59 -2.53
CA ALA A 17 17.34 -22.46 -1.64
C ALA A 17 15.96 -22.64 -0.98
N ILE A 18 15.90 -23.50 0.04
CA ILE A 18 14.85 -23.44 1.04
C ILE A 18 15.14 -22.17 1.83
N PHE A 19 14.51 -21.05 1.44
CA PHE A 19 14.40 -19.93 2.35
C PHE A 19 13.59 -20.39 3.55
N SER A 20 14.32 -20.65 4.62
CA SER A 20 13.78 -20.85 5.96
C SER A 20 13.06 -19.58 6.41
N SER A 21 11.75 -19.67 6.57
CA SER A 21 11.01 -18.85 7.53
C SER A 21 9.97 -19.72 8.22
N ALA A 22 10.44 -20.78 8.88
CA ALA A 22 9.65 -21.42 9.92
C ALA A 22 9.87 -20.64 11.23
N LEU A 23 8.76 -20.37 11.94
CA LEU A 23 8.65 -19.87 13.32
C LEU A 23 8.57 -18.34 13.51
N GLY A 24 7.55 -17.71 12.91
CA GLY A 24 6.77 -16.73 13.67
C GLY A 24 5.67 -17.45 14.46
N PRO A 25 5.18 -16.93 15.60
CA PRO A 25 3.98 -17.49 16.24
C PRO A 25 2.86 -17.58 15.19
N PHE A 26 2.02 -18.62 15.25
CA PHE A 26 0.76 -18.73 14.51
C PHE A 26 -0.15 -17.54 14.90
N MET A 27 0.17 -16.35 14.43
CA MET A 27 -0.79 -15.27 14.26
C MET A 27 -1.50 -15.62 12.96
N GLY A 28 -2.83 -15.60 12.95
CA GLY A 28 -3.53 -15.78 11.69
C GLY A 28 -3.16 -14.68 10.71
N ALA A 29 -3.55 -14.86 9.45
CA ALA A 29 -3.36 -13.83 8.44
C ALA A 29 -4.65 -13.04 8.31
N PHE A 30 -4.53 -11.73 8.10
CA PHE A 30 -5.65 -10.92 7.64
C PHE A 30 -6.25 -11.55 6.38
N GLU A 31 -7.58 -11.55 6.26
CA GLU A 31 -8.24 -12.11 5.07
C GLU A 31 -7.94 -11.25 3.86
N TYR A 32 -8.11 -9.93 4.02
CA TYR A 32 -7.89 -8.98 2.96
C TYR A 32 -7.43 -7.62 3.47
N SER A 33 -6.78 -6.87 2.59
CA SER A 33 -6.41 -5.47 2.82
C SER A 33 -6.87 -4.57 1.69
N GLN A 34 -6.95 -3.28 2.03
CA GLN A 34 -7.22 -2.21 1.08
C GLN A 34 -6.39 -0.97 1.43
N ALA A 35 -5.33 -0.73 0.67
CA ALA A 35 -4.52 0.48 0.76
C ALA A 35 -5.08 1.62 -0.10
N THR A 36 -4.95 2.86 0.38
CA THR A 36 -5.29 4.10 -0.32
C THR A 36 -4.32 5.19 0.08
N LEU A 37 -3.60 5.79 -0.88
CA LEU A 37 -2.91 7.05 -0.65
C LEU A 37 -3.94 8.16 -0.59
N ARG A 38 -3.89 8.98 0.45
CA ARG A 38 -4.81 10.10 0.65
C ARG A 38 -4.02 11.37 0.89
N ILE A 39 -4.48 12.44 0.25
CA ILE A 39 -3.94 13.79 0.39
C ILE A 39 -5.10 14.72 0.70
N PHE A 40 -4.97 15.48 1.78
CA PHE A 40 -6.00 16.42 2.23
C PHE A 40 -5.43 17.82 2.40
N GLY A 41 -6.23 18.81 2.02
CA GLY A 41 -5.88 20.22 2.15
C GLY A 41 -7.03 21.11 1.77
N ASP A 42 -7.18 22.24 2.45
CA ASP A 42 -8.27 23.18 2.16
C ASP A 42 -8.09 23.88 0.80
N ASP A 43 -6.83 24.14 0.42
CA ASP A 43 -6.45 24.74 -0.85
C ASP A 43 -6.12 23.68 -1.93
N LEU A 44 -6.41 22.40 -1.64
CA LEU A 44 -6.09 21.31 -2.55
C LEU A 44 -6.92 21.41 -3.83
N ILE A 45 -6.22 21.51 -4.96
CA ILE A 45 -6.76 21.37 -6.31
C ILE A 45 -6.36 19.99 -6.87
N PRO A 46 -7.32 19.06 -7.10
CA PRO A 46 -7.03 17.71 -7.54
C PRO A 46 -6.21 17.59 -8.82
N GLU A 47 -6.43 18.48 -9.79
CA GLU A 47 -5.69 18.46 -11.05
C GLU A 47 -4.21 18.80 -10.81
N ASP A 48 -3.91 19.78 -9.96
CA ASP A 48 -2.54 20.17 -9.62
C ASP A 48 -1.80 19.03 -8.90
N VAL A 49 -2.47 18.36 -7.95
CA VAL A 49 -1.91 17.18 -7.27
C VAL A 49 -1.65 16.04 -8.26
N SER A 50 -2.57 15.80 -9.20
CA SER A 50 -2.41 14.76 -10.22
C SER A 50 -1.24 15.06 -11.15
N ASN A 51 -1.09 16.32 -11.58
CA ASN A 51 0.01 16.78 -12.41
C ASN A 51 1.37 16.65 -11.70
N LEU A 52 1.44 17.02 -10.42
CA LEU A 52 2.65 16.89 -9.61
C LEU A 52 3.05 15.42 -9.44
N LEU A 53 2.08 14.55 -9.15
CA LEU A 53 2.36 13.14 -8.89
C LEU A 53 2.53 12.30 -10.16
N GLY A 54 2.12 12.81 -11.33
CA GLY A 54 2.15 12.06 -12.58
C GLY A 54 1.12 10.92 -12.64
N GLY A 55 0.06 10.99 -11.83
CA GLY A 55 -0.97 9.96 -11.73
C GLY A 55 -2.35 10.53 -11.45
N THR A 56 -3.40 9.81 -11.85
CA THR A 56 -4.79 10.27 -11.70
C THR A 56 -5.43 9.65 -10.45
N ALA A 57 -6.09 10.48 -9.63
CA ALA A 57 -6.85 10.01 -8.48
C ALA A 57 -7.93 8.99 -8.88
N THR A 58 -8.17 8.00 -8.02
CA THR A 58 -9.39 7.19 -8.09
C THR A 58 -10.61 7.97 -7.61
N LYS A 59 -10.41 8.89 -6.66
CA LYS A 59 -11.45 9.77 -6.15
C LYS A 59 -10.85 11.07 -5.66
N SER A 60 -11.41 12.19 -6.08
CA SER A 60 -10.98 13.50 -5.62
C SER A 60 -12.15 14.46 -5.47
N LYS A 61 -11.94 15.52 -4.68
CA LYS A 61 -12.87 16.63 -4.47
C LYS A 61 -12.10 17.89 -4.13
N LYS A 62 -12.58 19.04 -4.60
CA LYS A 62 -12.20 20.35 -4.10
C LYS A 62 -13.05 20.70 -2.88
N LYS A 63 -12.52 21.56 -2.02
CA LYS A 63 -13.31 22.15 -0.93
C LYS A 63 -14.49 22.91 -1.54
N GLY A 64 -15.68 22.72 -0.98
CA GLY A 64 -16.92 23.31 -1.50
C GLY A 64 -17.67 22.44 -2.50
N ASP A 65 -17.08 21.36 -3.03
CA ASP A 65 -17.78 20.45 -3.92
C ASP A 65 -18.99 19.80 -3.25
N GLU A 66 -20.09 19.70 -4.00
CA GLU A 66 -21.30 19.02 -3.56
C GLU A 66 -21.20 17.50 -3.82
N ASP A 67 -21.50 16.71 -2.79
CA ASP A 67 -21.65 15.26 -2.88
C ASP A 67 -23.07 14.87 -2.51
N VAL A 68 -23.82 14.42 -3.50
CA VAL A 68 -25.21 13.99 -3.32
C VAL A 68 -25.22 12.52 -2.93
N SER A 69 -25.70 12.24 -1.72
CA SER A 69 -25.92 10.87 -1.27
C SER A 69 -26.92 10.17 -2.20
N LYS A 70 -26.47 9.14 -2.91
CA LYS A 70 -27.34 8.33 -3.79
C LYS A 70 -28.50 7.65 -3.05
N ILE A 71 -28.35 7.40 -1.75
CA ILE A 71 -29.34 6.68 -0.92
C ILE A 71 -30.37 7.66 -0.34
N SER A 72 -29.91 8.77 0.22
CA SER A 72 -30.78 9.69 0.98
C SER A 72 -31.13 10.98 0.25
N GLY A 73 -30.53 11.25 -0.92
CA GLY A 73 -30.64 12.50 -1.66
C GLY A 73 -29.99 13.70 -0.95
N LYS A 74 -29.44 13.52 0.25
CA LYS A 74 -28.82 14.61 1.01
C LYS A 74 -27.55 15.10 0.34
N VAL A 75 -27.48 16.40 0.12
CA VAL A 75 -26.27 17.09 -0.35
C VAL A 75 -25.31 17.27 0.83
N ARG A 76 -24.06 16.86 0.65
CA ARG A 76 -22.97 17.12 1.59
C ARG A 76 -21.92 17.97 0.90
N ILE A 77 -21.57 19.10 1.52
CA ILE A 77 -20.49 19.95 1.03
C ILE A 77 -19.15 19.41 1.53
N ALA A 78 -18.18 19.25 0.64
CA ALA A 78 -16.82 18.88 0.99
C ALA A 78 -16.18 19.98 1.84
N LYS A 79 -15.91 19.67 3.12
CA LYS A 79 -15.33 20.64 4.07
C LYS A 79 -13.85 20.95 3.80
N THR A 80 -13.17 20.05 3.10
CA THR A 80 -11.76 20.15 2.73
C THR A 80 -11.56 19.49 1.37
N GLY A 81 -10.51 19.87 0.64
CA GLY A 81 -10.11 19.19 -0.57
C GLY A 81 -9.49 17.84 -0.26
N SER A 82 -9.68 16.88 -1.17
CA SER A 82 -9.16 15.53 -1.03
C SER A 82 -8.75 14.95 -2.37
N TRP A 83 -7.66 14.19 -2.36
CA TRP A 83 -7.18 13.40 -3.48
C TRP A 83 -6.86 12.00 -2.97
N HIS A 84 -7.46 10.98 -3.57
CA HIS A 84 -7.30 9.59 -3.16
C HIS A 84 -6.86 8.75 -4.34
N PHE A 85 -5.93 7.83 -4.08
CA PHE A 85 -5.52 6.83 -5.03
C PHE A 85 -5.51 5.46 -4.36
N GLN A 86 -6.53 4.67 -4.72
CA GLN A 86 -6.88 3.42 -4.07
C GLN A 86 -6.33 2.23 -4.87
N ALA A 87 -5.66 1.30 -4.20
CA ALA A 87 -5.29 0.02 -4.79
C ALA A 87 -6.54 -0.84 -5.05
N LYS A 88 -6.43 -1.96 -5.76
CA LYS A 88 -7.51 -2.96 -5.75
C LYS A 88 -7.51 -3.70 -4.42
N LYS A 89 -8.69 -4.06 -3.90
CA LYS A 89 -8.83 -5.02 -2.78
C LYS A 89 -8.01 -6.26 -3.10
N ARG A 90 -7.28 -6.78 -2.10
CA ARG A 90 -6.45 -7.98 -2.26
C ARG A 90 -6.79 -9.00 -1.18
N GLU A 91 -7.05 -10.22 -1.63
CA GLU A 91 -7.43 -11.39 -0.85
C GLU A 91 -6.74 -12.62 -1.50
N PRO A 92 -5.83 -13.33 -0.82
CA PRO A 92 -5.38 -13.10 0.56
C PRO A 92 -4.70 -11.73 0.74
N GLU A 93 -4.61 -11.27 1.97
CA GLU A 93 -3.98 -10.00 2.33
C GLU A 93 -2.51 -9.91 1.83
N ASP A 94 -2.16 -8.78 1.23
CA ASP A 94 -0.76 -8.43 0.92
C ASP A 94 -0.62 -6.91 0.72
N LEU A 95 -0.40 -6.24 1.86
CA LEU A 95 -0.32 -4.80 1.99
C LEU A 95 0.98 -4.25 1.39
N ASN A 96 2.09 -4.97 1.50
CA ASN A 96 3.38 -4.55 0.94
C ASN A 96 3.24 -4.30 -0.56
N ALA A 97 2.70 -5.26 -1.30
CA ALA A 97 2.54 -5.13 -2.74
C ALA A 97 1.43 -4.15 -3.13
N GLN A 98 0.42 -3.90 -2.30
CA GLN A 98 -0.55 -2.83 -2.54
C GLN A 98 0.10 -1.45 -2.44
N ILE A 99 0.91 -1.21 -1.40
CA ILE A 99 1.63 0.05 -1.21
C ILE A 99 2.64 0.23 -2.34
N GLU A 100 3.41 -0.80 -2.69
CA GLU A 100 4.33 -0.77 -3.81
C GLU A 100 3.62 -0.42 -5.12
N ALA A 101 2.51 -1.08 -5.42
CA ALA A 101 1.74 -0.83 -6.65
C ALA A 101 1.16 0.59 -6.72
N ILE A 102 0.80 1.18 -5.57
CA ILE A 102 0.39 2.59 -5.52
C ILE A 102 1.59 3.48 -5.85
N LEU A 103 2.71 3.30 -5.15
CA LEU A 103 3.89 4.16 -5.29
C LEU A 103 4.54 4.03 -6.67
N SER A 104 4.50 2.86 -7.31
CA SER A 104 5.09 2.61 -8.63
C SER A 104 4.36 3.33 -9.77
N GLN A 105 3.14 3.78 -9.53
CA GLN A 105 2.33 4.53 -10.51
C GLN A 105 2.49 6.05 -10.35
N LEU A 106 3.27 6.50 -9.37
CA LEU A 106 3.48 7.91 -9.05
C LEU A 106 4.96 8.25 -9.21
N THR A 107 5.26 9.55 -9.25
CA THR A 107 6.64 10.03 -9.31
C THR A 107 7.50 9.51 -8.15
N SER A 108 8.76 9.18 -8.45
CA SER A 108 9.79 8.85 -7.45
C SER A 108 10.57 10.08 -6.97
N ASP A 109 10.29 11.27 -7.50
CA ASP A 109 10.98 12.51 -7.15
C ASP A 109 10.61 12.97 -5.74
N LEU A 110 11.55 12.83 -4.80
CA LEU A 110 11.37 13.18 -3.39
C LEU A 110 11.18 14.69 -3.17
N ALA A 111 11.66 15.56 -4.05
CA ALA A 111 11.43 17.00 -3.93
C ALA A 111 9.96 17.37 -4.20
N ILE A 112 9.25 16.58 -5.02
CA ILE A 112 7.80 16.74 -5.21
C ILE A 112 7.06 16.28 -3.96
N TRP A 113 7.44 15.13 -3.40
CA TRP A 113 6.86 14.62 -2.16
C TRP A 113 7.07 15.58 -0.98
N GLU A 114 8.26 16.19 -0.88
CA GLU A 114 8.54 17.23 0.10
C GLU A 114 7.57 18.40 0.02
N LYS A 115 7.35 18.95 -1.17
CA LYS A 115 6.37 20.03 -1.37
C LYS A 115 4.96 19.60 -0.97
N LEU A 116 4.58 18.36 -1.26
CA LEU A 116 3.27 17.82 -0.92
C LEU A 116 3.06 17.68 0.59
N TYR A 117 3.96 17.02 1.33
CA TYR A 117 3.77 16.84 2.77
C TYR A 117 3.96 18.14 3.58
N GLN A 118 4.66 19.14 3.03
CA GLN A 118 4.73 20.48 3.63
C GLN A 118 3.44 21.28 3.46
N SER A 119 2.71 21.06 2.36
CA SER A 119 1.50 21.82 2.01
C SER A 119 0.20 21.12 2.43
N TYR A 120 0.23 19.79 2.52
CA TYR A 120 -0.95 18.95 2.67
C TYR A 120 -0.73 17.84 3.71
N LYS A 121 -1.83 17.32 4.24
CA LYS A 121 -1.78 16.07 5.02
C LYS A 121 -1.72 14.90 4.06
N VAL A 122 -0.65 14.12 4.10
CA VAL A 122 -0.42 12.97 3.23
C VAL A 122 -0.34 11.71 4.08
N ASP A 123 -1.21 10.73 3.80
CA ASP A 123 -1.16 9.43 4.47
C ASP A 123 -1.45 8.24 3.56
N MET A 124 -0.88 7.09 3.90
CA MET A 124 -1.21 5.78 3.36
C MET A 124 -2.19 5.13 4.31
N PHE A 125 -3.47 5.17 3.96
CA PHE A 125 -4.53 4.52 4.71
C PHE A 125 -4.63 3.04 4.33
N CYS A 126 -4.66 2.17 5.32
CA CYS A 126 -4.77 0.74 5.14
C CYS A 126 -5.91 0.20 6.00
N GLY A 127 -6.99 -0.22 5.33
CA GLY A 127 -8.00 -1.04 5.98
C GLY A 127 -7.55 -2.50 6.01
N LEU A 128 -7.50 -3.09 7.19
CA LEU A 128 -7.08 -4.46 7.44
C LEU A 128 -8.22 -5.24 8.08
N PHE A 129 -8.59 -6.38 7.48
CA PHE A 129 -9.77 -7.14 7.88
C PHE A 129 -9.36 -8.52 8.38
N MET A 130 -9.55 -8.74 9.67
CA MET A 130 -9.12 -9.97 10.36
C MET A 130 -10.02 -11.14 9.97
N GLY A 131 -9.41 -12.31 9.76
CA GLY A 131 -10.11 -13.59 9.66
C GLY A 131 -10.13 -14.37 10.97
N ASN A 132 -9.28 -14.02 11.94
CA ASN A 132 -9.25 -14.64 13.26
C ASN A 132 -9.13 -13.60 14.37
N TRP A 133 -9.27 -14.04 15.61
CA TRP A 133 -9.12 -13.19 16.79
C TRP A 133 -7.72 -12.57 16.96
N ASN A 134 -6.69 -13.15 16.33
CA ASN A 134 -5.31 -12.70 16.43
C ASN A 134 -4.56 -12.90 15.11
N ASP A 135 -4.75 -11.94 14.22
CA ASP A 135 -4.02 -11.87 12.96
C ASP A 135 -2.86 -10.88 13.01
N GLY A 136 -1.83 -11.18 12.24
CA GLY A 136 -0.65 -10.34 12.11
C GLY A 136 -0.24 -10.17 10.65
N LEU A 137 0.38 -9.05 10.35
CA LEU A 137 1.13 -8.82 9.11
C LEU A 137 2.42 -8.10 9.44
N SER A 138 3.35 -8.09 8.50
CA SER A 138 4.59 -7.32 8.61
C SER A 138 4.76 -6.43 7.39
N LEU A 139 5.13 -5.17 7.61
CA LEU A 139 5.60 -4.29 6.56
C LEU A 139 7.09 -4.47 6.35
N SER A 140 7.51 -4.54 5.09
CA SER A 140 8.92 -4.69 4.75
C SER A 140 9.68 -3.39 5.08
N PRO A 141 10.98 -3.48 5.42
CA PRO A 141 11.82 -2.30 5.60
C PRO A 141 11.82 -1.36 4.39
N GLU A 142 11.74 -1.91 3.18
CA GLU A 142 11.70 -1.16 1.93
C GLU A 142 10.43 -0.31 1.82
N ILE A 143 9.27 -0.86 2.20
CA ILE A 143 8.01 -0.12 2.22
C ILE A 143 8.05 0.97 3.30
N MET A 144 8.53 0.66 4.51
CA MET A 144 8.65 1.65 5.58
C MET A 144 9.58 2.81 5.17
N LEU A 145 10.70 2.49 4.53
CA LEU A 145 11.63 3.50 3.99
C LEU A 145 10.96 4.33 2.88
N ALA A 146 10.29 3.68 1.93
CA ALA A 146 9.64 4.35 0.81
C ALA A 146 8.55 5.33 1.24
N LEU A 147 7.78 4.99 2.28
CA LEU A 147 6.80 5.90 2.90
C LEU A 147 7.51 7.04 3.64
N GLY A 148 8.49 6.72 4.48
CA GLY A 148 9.22 7.70 5.29
C GLY A 148 9.94 8.75 4.45
N GLN A 149 10.62 8.34 3.37
CA GLN A 149 11.30 9.26 2.44
C GLN A 149 10.34 10.23 1.75
N ARG A 150 9.07 9.84 1.59
CA ARG A 150 8.02 10.66 0.97
C ARG A 150 7.20 11.45 1.99
N GLY A 151 7.55 11.38 3.28
CA GLY A 151 6.78 12.01 4.35
C GLY A 151 5.34 11.50 4.46
N ILE A 152 5.08 10.27 4.02
CA ILE A 152 3.74 9.67 4.04
C ILE A 152 3.53 9.02 5.41
N VAL A 153 2.53 9.48 6.14
CA VAL A 153 2.10 8.85 7.40
C VAL A 153 1.44 7.52 7.09
N LEU A 154 1.74 6.47 7.84
CA LEU A 154 1.00 5.20 7.76
C LEU A 154 -0.20 5.25 8.72
N SER A 155 -1.41 5.10 8.19
CA SER A 155 -2.67 5.10 8.94
C SER A 155 -3.34 3.73 8.83
N LEU A 156 -3.51 3.03 9.95
CA LEU A 156 -4.06 1.67 9.98
C LEU A 156 -5.43 1.66 10.66
N ASP A 157 -6.42 1.11 9.97
CA ASP A 157 -7.68 0.70 10.58
C ASP A 157 -7.73 -0.83 10.58
N VAL A 158 -7.84 -1.42 11.78
CA VAL A 158 -7.95 -2.86 11.97
C VAL A 158 -9.39 -3.19 12.31
N TYR A 159 -10.04 -3.95 11.43
CA TYR A 159 -11.41 -4.40 11.57
C TYR A 159 -11.41 -5.85 12.03
N SER A 160 -12.14 -6.15 13.10
CA SER A 160 -12.42 -7.54 13.45
C SER A 160 -13.19 -8.21 12.31
N GLY A 161 -12.99 -9.51 12.13
CA GLY A 161 -13.90 -10.31 11.31
C GLY A 161 -15.33 -10.12 11.79
N SER A 162 -16.31 -10.14 10.89
CA SER A 162 -17.70 -10.22 11.32
C SER A 162 -17.86 -11.50 12.12
N ASP A 163 -18.33 -11.39 13.36
CA ASP A 163 -18.90 -12.51 14.09
C ASP A 163 -20.16 -12.92 13.32
N ASP A 164 -20.05 -13.88 12.40
CA ASP A 164 -21.22 -14.64 11.95
C ASP A 164 -21.80 -15.45 13.13
#